data_AF-A0A1M6A2S6-F1
#
_entry.id   AF-A0A1M6A2S6-F1
#
_cell.length_a   1.000
_cell.length_b   1.000
_cell.length_c   1.000
_cell.angle_alpha   90.00
_cell.angle_beta   90.00
_cell.angle_gamma   90.00
#
_symmetry.space_group_name_H-M   'P 1'
#
loop_
_entity.id
_entity.type
_entity.pdbx_description
1 polymer ?
#
loop_
_entity_poly.entity_id
_entity_poly.type
_entity_poly.pdbx_seq_one_letter_code
_entity_poly.pdbx_strand_id
1 'polypeptide(L)'
;MPFTHSKKTATHRHVRHTFRSKLLLSCACLGLGLAGSALADVEALSVQGNQIYAGGQVKSFSGNSLFWSNNKWGGEKFYTADVVKMLKDDWDSSIVRASMGIQEEGGYLDDPEGNKAKVERVVQAAIDNDMYVIIDWHSHHAEDNPAEAIAFFKEMATKYGDKPNVIYELYNEPLQISWSNVIKPYAESVISEIRKIDPDNLIVVGTPTWSQDVDVASQDPIEGKNIAYTLHFYAGTHGQYLRDKATTALNNGIALFVTEWGAVNADGDGDVAEQATNTWVNFMRQHNLSNANWALNDKKEGASTFLPDTMELTASGKKVKQIIADWPYKVATTDGSSTENPPTDEPTPDEPTTDEPANTCSGVNVYPNWTAKDWAGGQPTHSNAGDQLVHENKLYTANWYTTSEPGTDSSWTFVSNCN
;
A
#
# COMPACT_ATOMS: atom_id res chain seq x y z
N MET A 1 44.55 -21.81 76.30
CA MET A 1 44.32 -21.73 77.76
C MET A 1 42.83 -21.50 78.01
N PRO A 2 42.22 -22.15 79.01
CA PRO A 2 40.87 -22.71 78.93
C PRO A 2 39.89 -22.06 79.93
N PHE A 3 38.58 -22.26 79.78
CA PHE A 3 37.57 -22.40 80.86
C PHE A 3 36.27 -22.91 80.21
N THR A 4 35.98 -24.23 80.19
CA THR A 4 35.18 -25.03 81.16
C THR A 4 33.84 -24.38 81.55
N HIS A 5 32.70 -24.86 81.03
CA HIS A 5 31.83 -25.95 81.55
C HIS A 5 31.00 -25.62 82.82
N SER A 6 29.67 -25.59 82.67
CA SER A 6 28.67 -26.12 83.63
C SER A 6 27.34 -26.28 82.87
N LYS A 7 26.83 -27.49 82.54
CA LYS A 7 26.08 -28.47 83.37
C LYS A 7 24.96 -27.81 84.19
N LYS A 8 23.74 -28.33 84.33
CA LYS A 8 22.96 -29.50 83.92
C LYS A 8 21.62 -29.35 84.66
N THR A 9 20.49 -29.80 84.09
CA THR A 9 19.44 -30.69 84.68
C THR A 9 18.13 -30.50 83.90
N ALA A 10 17.71 -31.47 83.07
CA ALA A 10 16.87 -32.65 83.41
C ALA A 10 15.39 -32.22 83.61
N THR A 11 14.36 -32.82 83.01
CA THR A 11 14.09 -34.24 82.75
C THR A 11 12.89 -34.41 81.79
N HIS A 12 12.98 -35.43 80.93
CA HIS A 12 11.92 -36.33 80.41
C HIS A 12 10.46 -35.87 80.22
N ARG A 13 9.95 -36.05 78.99
CA ARG A 13 9.02 -37.18 78.69
C ARG A 13 8.84 -37.42 77.19
N HIS A 14 8.88 -38.69 76.83
CA HIS A 14 8.43 -39.23 75.54
C HIS A 14 6.97 -38.88 75.25
N VAL A 15 6.60 -38.77 73.98
CA VAL A 15 5.84 -39.80 73.24
C VAL A 15 5.57 -39.27 71.81
N ARG A 16 5.86 -40.10 70.81
CA ARG A 16 5.39 -39.92 69.42
C ARG A 16 3.88 -40.17 69.39
N HIS A 17 3.11 -39.27 68.80
CA HIS A 17 1.92 -39.66 68.04
C HIS A 17 1.62 -38.64 66.94
N THR A 18 1.41 -39.20 65.76
CA THR A 18 0.89 -38.68 64.50
C THR A 18 -0.32 -37.75 64.67
N PHE A 19 -0.36 -36.63 63.94
CA PHE A 19 -1.62 -36.01 63.53
C PHE A 19 -1.54 -35.43 62.11
N ARG A 20 -2.56 -35.78 61.34
CA ARG A 20 -2.84 -35.42 59.94
C ARG A 20 -2.86 -33.90 59.76
N SER A 21 -2.18 -33.39 58.74
CA SER A 21 -2.43 -32.02 58.25
C SER A 21 -3.10 -32.08 56.88
N LYS A 22 -4.13 -31.25 56.74
CA LYS A 22 -5.13 -31.24 55.67
C LYS A 22 -4.50 -30.80 54.34
N LEU A 23 -4.81 -31.55 53.29
CA LEU A 23 -4.59 -31.18 51.90
C LEU A 23 -5.67 -30.15 51.52
N LEU A 24 -5.28 -28.88 51.34
CA LEU A 24 -6.10 -27.87 50.67
C LEU A 24 -5.56 -27.73 49.25
N LEU A 25 -6.32 -28.28 48.30
CA LEU A 25 -6.09 -28.16 46.88
C LEU A 25 -6.48 -26.73 46.47
N SER A 26 -5.50 -25.85 46.27
CA SER A 26 -5.72 -24.55 45.64
C SER A 26 -5.54 -24.73 44.14
N CYS A 27 -6.64 -24.76 43.39
CA CYS A 27 -6.64 -24.51 41.95
C CYS A 27 -6.15 -23.09 41.70
N ALA A 28 -4.85 -22.91 41.51
CA ALA A 28 -4.33 -21.71 40.86
C ALA A 28 -4.49 -21.93 39.35
N CYS A 29 -5.56 -21.37 38.79
CA CYS A 29 -5.67 -21.21 37.34
C CYS A 29 -4.46 -20.39 36.87
N LEU A 30 -3.53 -21.04 36.15
CA LEU A 30 -2.60 -20.33 35.28
C LEU A 30 -3.44 -19.70 34.15
N GLY A 31 -3.90 -18.48 34.38
CA GLY A 31 -4.24 -17.60 33.28
C GLY A 31 -2.93 -17.21 32.60
N LEU A 32 -2.59 -17.87 31.50
CA LEU A 32 -1.71 -17.27 30.50
C LEU A 32 -2.34 -15.91 30.16
N GLY A 33 -1.70 -14.83 30.57
CA GLY A 33 -1.93 -13.54 29.97
C GLY A 33 -1.49 -13.65 28.52
N LEU A 34 -2.43 -13.94 27.62
CA LEU A 34 -2.34 -13.48 26.25
C LEU A 34 -2.27 -11.95 26.38
N ALA A 35 -1.05 -11.42 26.32
CA ALA A 35 -0.87 -10.05 25.91
C ALA A 35 -1.55 -9.97 24.55
N GLY A 36 -2.76 -9.43 24.53
CA GLY A 36 -3.38 -9.02 23.28
C GLY A 36 -2.42 -8.00 22.70
N SER A 37 -1.68 -8.40 21.68
CA SER A 37 -1.12 -7.46 20.73
C SER A 37 -2.31 -6.58 20.34
N ALA A 38 -2.26 -5.29 20.65
CA ALA A 38 -3.10 -4.35 19.94
C ALA A 38 -2.82 -4.66 18.46
N LEU A 39 -3.83 -5.20 17.77
CA LEU A 39 -3.76 -5.34 16.32
C LEU A 39 -3.39 -3.94 15.83
N ALA A 40 -2.31 -3.81 15.07
CA ALA A 40 -2.04 -2.55 14.43
C ALA A 40 -3.28 -2.22 13.57
N ASP A 41 -3.86 -1.04 13.79
CA ASP A 41 -5.03 -0.58 13.03
C ASP A 41 -4.69 -0.46 11.53
N VAL A 42 -3.40 -0.38 11.20
CA VAL A 42 -2.84 -0.52 9.85
C VAL A 42 -2.16 -1.88 9.68
N GLU A 43 -2.58 -2.63 8.66
CA GLU A 43 -2.01 -3.94 8.33
C GLU A 43 -0.53 -3.83 7.90
N ALA A 44 0.32 -4.76 8.30
CA ALA A 44 1.72 -4.76 7.83
C ALA A 44 1.79 -5.07 6.32
N LEU A 45 2.66 -4.33 5.62
CA LEU A 45 2.94 -4.56 4.19
C LEU A 45 4.02 -5.63 3.99
N SER A 46 3.90 -6.41 2.94
CA SER A 46 4.94 -7.34 2.49
C SER A 46 4.94 -7.52 0.98
N VAL A 47 6.05 -8.02 0.42
CA VAL A 47 6.18 -8.28 -1.02
C VAL A 47 6.31 -9.78 -1.26
N GLN A 48 5.53 -10.31 -2.19
CA GLN A 48 5.70 -11.67 -2.72
C GLN A 48 5.60 -11.65 -4.23
N GLY A 49 6.71 -11.96 -4.91
CA GLY A 49 6.82 -11.79 -6.36
C GLY A 49 6.53 -10.34 -6.76
N ASN A 50 5.60 -10.16 -7.71
CA ASN A 50 5.23 -8.86 -8.23
C ASN A 50 4.07 -8.17 -7.48
N GLN A 51 3.62 -8.71 -6.34
CA GLN A 51 2.49 -8.18 -5.59
C GLN A 51 2.91 -7.64 -4.22
N ILE A 52 2.28 -6.55 -3.82
CA ILE A 52 2.32 -6.02 -2.45
C ILE A 52 1.08 -6.54 -1.71
N TYR A 53 1.32 -7.09 -0.53
CA TYR A 53 0.31 -7.63 0.36
C TYR A 53 0.14 -6.71 1.56
N ALA A 54 -1.10 -6.52 2.01
CA ALA A 54 -1.45 -5.96 3.31
C ALA A 54 -2.19 -7.03 4.11
N GLY A 55 -1.67 -7.40 5.27
CA GLY A 55 -2.32 -8.40 6.15
C GLY A 55 -2.45 -9.79 5.52
N GLY A 56 -1.58 -10.14 4.56
CA GLY A 56 -1.62 -11.42 3.86
C GLY A 56 -2.59 -11.48 2.67
N GLN A 57 -3.22 -10.37 2.29
CA GLN A 57 -3.99 -10.25 1.05
C GLN A 57 -3.36 -9.24 0.10
N VAL A 58 -3.45 -9.49 -1.21
CA VAL A 58 -3.05 -8.52 -2.22
C VAL A 58 -4.02 -7.33 -2.16
N LYS A 59 -3.50 -6.15 -1.85
CA LYS A 59 -4.26 -4.89 -1.80
C LYS A 59 -3.42 -3.77 -2.37
N SER A 60 -4.10 -2.76 -2.89
CA SER A 60 -3.48 -1.50 -3.30
C SER A 60 -4.19 -0.34 -2.63
N PHE A 61 -3.46 0.72 -2.34
CA PHE A 61 -3.98 1.91 -1.69
C PHE A 61 -3.70 3.15 -2.54
N SER A 62 -4.56 4.15 -2.45
CA SER A 62 -4.36 5.44 -3.13
C SER A 62 -4.32 6.56 -2.11
N GLY A 63 -3.53 7.58 -2.42
CA GLY A 63 -3.40 8.75 -1.58
C GLY A 63 -2.66 9.91 -2.24
N ASN A 64 -2.01 10.73 -1.43
CA ASN A 64 -1.51 12.04 -1.85
C ASN A 64 -0.02 12.17 -1.55
N SER A 65 0.72 12.75 -2.50
CA SER A 65 2.04 13.29 -2.26
C SER A 65 1.93 14.74 -1.85
N LEU A 66 2.59 15.10 -0.75
CA LEU A 66 2.89 16.50 -0.49
C LEU A 66 3.91 16.99 -1.53
N PHE A 67 3.89 18.29 -1.80
CA PHE A 67 4.94 18.94 -2.60
C PHE A 67 6.28 18.95 -1.85
N TRP A 68 7.35 19.44 -2.49
CA TRP A 68 8.68 19.62 -1.91
C TRP A 68 8.62 20.24 -0.50
N SER A 69 9.33 19.64 0.45
CA SER A 69 9.42 20.15 1.82
C SER A 69 10.24 21.43 1.97
N ASN A 70 10.99 21.82 0.94
CA ASN A 70 11.99 22.89 0.98
C ASN A 70 11.47 24.18 1.60
N ASN A 71 12.32 24.83 2.38
CA ASN A 71 12.01 26.14 2.94
C ASN A 71 11.75 27.16 1.82
N LYS A 72 10.61 27.87 1.89
CA LYS A 72 10.18 28.94 0.99
C LYS A 72 9.71 28.48 -0.39
N TRP A 73 9.39 27.19 -0.57
CA TRP A 73 8.90 26.66 -1.85
C TRP A 73 7.37 26.61 -1.93
N GLY A 74 6.68 26.93 -0.84
CA GLY A 74 5.22 26.98 -0.75
C GLY A 74 4.60 25.66 -0.30
N GLY A 75 5.21 24.52 -0.62
CA GLY A 75 4.74 23.19 -0.24
C GLY A 75 4.84 22.91 1.26
N GLU A 76 5.84 23.49 1.94
CA GLU A 76 6.12 23.22 3.35
C GLU A 76 4.98 23.63 4.29
N LYS A 77 4.09 24.53 3.86
CA LYS A 77 2.91 24.95 4.62
C LYS A 77 1.86 23.84 4.77
N PHE A 78 1.90 22.83 3.89
CA PHE A 78 0.99 21.68 3.93
C PHE A 78 1.51 20.52 4.80
N TYR A 79 2.74 20.60 5.32
CA TYR A 79 3.31 19.60 6.22
C TYR A 79 2.77 19.81 7.64
N THR A 80 1.48 19.54 7.86
CA THR A 80 0.78 19.73 9.14
C THR A 80 -0.12 18.54 9.46
N ALA A 81 -0.39 18.32 10.75
CA ALA A 81 -1.30 17.25 11.18
C ALA A 81 -2.73 17.48 10.70
N ASP A 82 -3.19 18.73 10.65
CA ASP A 82 -4.53 19.08 10.16
C ASP A 82 -4.71 18.73 8.68
N VAL A 83 -3.67 18.92 7.85
CA VAL A 83 -3.72 18.51 6.44
C VAL A 83 -3.78 16.98 6.33
N VAL A 84 -2.97 16.24 7.08
CA VAL A 84 -3.01 14.77 7.07
C VAL A 84 -4.39 14.26 7.52
N LYS A 85 -4.96 14.85 8.57
CA LYS A 85 -6.31 14.52 9.03
C LYS A 85 -7.37 14.82 7.96
N MET A 86 -7.28 15.98 7.28
CA MET A 86 -8.18 16.31 6.17
C MET A 86 -8.07 15.31 5.02
N LEU A 87 -6.87 14.82 4.71
CA LEU A 87 -6.70 13.77 3.69
C LEU A 87 -7.38 12.46 4.11
N LYS A 88 -7.28 12.06 5.38
CA LYS A 88 -7.98 10.88 5.90
C LYS A 88 -9.50 11.06 5.84
N ASP A 89 -10.01 12.13 6.45
CA ASP A 89 -11.44 12.32 6.70
C ASP A 89 -12.21 12.75 5.45
N ASP A 90 -11.64 13.64 4.63
CA ASP A 90 -12.38 14.28 3.54
C ASP A 90 -12.06 13.68 2.16
N TRP A 91 -10.91 13.01 2.00
CA TRP A 91 -10.48 12.40 0.73
C TRP A 91 -10.50 10.88 0.76
N ASP A 92 -10.74 10.26 1.92
CA ASP A 92 -10.55 8.83 2.14
C ASP A 92 -9.14 8.34 1.72
N SER A 93 -8.14 9.18 1.93
CA SER A 93 -6.76 8.90 1.59
C SER A 93 -6.19 7.83 2.51
N SER A 94 -5.49 6.85 1.93
CA SER A 94 -4.84 5.77 2.68
C SER A 94 -3.32 5.95 2.79
N ILE A 95 -2.74 6.85 1.99
CA ILE A 95 -1.31 7.11 1.93
C ILE A 95 -1.07 8.62 1.93
N VAL A 96 -0.13 9.08 2.75
CA VAL A 96 0.48 10.41 2.58
C VAL A 96 1.98 10.27 2.35
N ARG A 97 2.51 10.91 1.30
CA ARG A 97 3.94 10.93 1.00
C ARG A 97 4.57 12.26 1.41
N ALA A 98 5.64 12.18 2.20
CA ALA A 98 6.42 13.32 2.68
C ALA A 98 7.69 13.48 1.82
N SER A 99 7.58 14.27 0.77
CA SER A 99 8.61 14.54 -0.25
C SER A 99 9.71 15.47 0.26
N MET A 100 10.67 14.91 1.02
CA MET A 100 11.72 15.70 1.67
C MET A 100 12.81 16.08 0.67
N GLY A 101 12.84 17.33 0.22
CA GLY A 101 13.88 17.77 -0.70
C GLY A 101 15.26 17.79 -0.04
N ILE A 102 16.30 17.47 -0.82
CA ILE A 102 17.63 17.14 -0.29
C ILE A 102 18.69 18.19 -0.68
N GLN A 103 19.12 18.21 -1.95
CA GLN A 103 20.22 19.05 -2.44
C GLN A 103 19.77 20.46 -2.84
N GLU A 104 18.49 20.63 -3.18
CA GLU A 104 17.94 21.90 -3.64
C GLU A 104 17.84 22.93 -2.50
N GLU A 105 17.85 24.22 -2.85
CA GLU A 105 17.86 25.31 -1.86
C GLU A 105 16.72 25.17 -0.83
N GLY A 106 17.07 25.24 0.44
CA GLY A 106 16.13 25.08 1.55
C GLY A 106 15.76 23.63 1.87
N GLY A 107 16.40 22.66 1.20
CA GLY A 107 16.27 21.22 1.44
C GLY A 107 17.07 20.73 2.66
N TYR A 108 17.11 19.41 2.85
CA TYR A 108 17.70 18.75 4.01
C TYR A 108 19.19 19.03 4.17
N LEU A 109 19.96 19.18 3.09
CA LEU A 109 21.39 19.49 3.23
C LEU A 109 21.64 20.93 3.72
N ASP A 110 20.72 21.86 3.45
CA ASP A 110 20.78 23.24 3.93
C ASP A 110 20.24 23.38 5.36
N ASP A 111 19.12 22.70 5.67
CA ASP A 111 18.43 22.73 6.96
C ASP A 111 17.94 21.32 7.35
N PRO A 112 18.85 20.47 7.89
CA PRO A 112 18.52 19.09 8.26
C PRO A 112 17.44 19.01 9.33
N GLU A 113 17.51 19.87 10.36
CA GLU A 113 16.58 19.86 11.48
C GLU A 113 15.18 20.30 11.04
N GLY A 114 15.06 21.38 10.27
CA GLY A 114 13.78 21.90 9.83
C GLY A 114 13.05 20.97 8.85
N ASN A 115 13.76 20.39 7.87
CA ASN A 115 13.15 19.45 6.92
C ASN A 115 12.76 18.14 7.59
N LYS A 116 13.64 17.57 8.44
CA LYS A 116 13.29 16.38 9.22
C LYS A 116 12.07 16.62 10.12
N ALA A 117 11.98 17.76 10.79
CA ALA A 117 10.84 18.07 11.65
C ALA A 117 9.50 18.14 10.89
N LYS A 118 9.51 18.57 9.62
CA LYS A 118 8.31 18.53 8.75
C LYS A 118 7.91 17.09 8.43
N VAL A 119 8.86 16.25 8.05
CA VAL A 119 8.63 14.82 7.77
C VAL A 119 8.08 14.12 9.01
N GLU A 120 8.74 14.26 10.16
CA GLU A 120 8.31 13.63 11.41
C GLU A 120 6.91 14.04 11.84
N ARG A 121 6.50 15.28 11.57
CA ARG A 121 5.14 15.76 11.83
C ARG A 121 4.11 15.03 10.97
N VAL A 122 4.41 14.83 9.68
CA VAL A 122 3.54 14.09 8.76
C VAL A 122 3.49 12.61 9.13
N VAL A 123 4.64 12.01 9.46
CA VAL A 123 4.71 10.61 9.92
C VAL A 123 3.88 10.39 11.17
N GLN A 124 4.03 11.25 12.18
CA GLN A 124 3.25 11.12 13.41
C GLN A 124 1.76 11.29 13.13
N ALA A 125 1.36 12.28 12.34
CA ALA A 125 -0.04 12.49 12.02
C ALA A 125 -0.65 11.33 11.21
N ALA A 126 0.12 10.68 10.33
CA ALA A 126 -0.34 9.52 9.59
C ALA A 126 -0.54 8.30 10.50
N ILE A 127 0.37 8.10 11.47
CA ILE A 127 0.21 7.08 12.51
C ILE A 127 -1.06 7.36 13.34
N ASP A 128 -1.27 8.61 13.74
CA ASP A 128 -2.42 9.01 14.58
C ASP A 128 -3.78 8.93 13.84
N ASN A 129 -3.79 8.79 12.50
CA ASN A 129 -5.00 8.75 11.66
C ASN A 129 -5.11 7.47 10.82
N ASP A 130 -4.39 6.40 11.19
CA ASP A 130 -4.42 5.11 10.49
C ASP A 130 -4.23 5.23 8.98
N MET A 131 -3.13 5.88 8.59
CA MET A 131 -2.66 5.99 7.22
C MET A 131 -1.27 5.39 7.08
N TYR A 132 -0.95 4.88 5.89
CA TYR A 132 0.45 4.68 5.53
C TYR A 132 1.13 6.02 5.27
N VAL A 133 2.42 6.10 5.55
CA VAL A 133 3.25 7.25 5.25
C VAL A 133 4.51 6.84 4.51
N ILE A 134 4.76 7.49 3.39
CA ILE A 134 6.01 7.34 2.64
C ILE A 134 6.97 8.43 3.12
N ILE A 135 8.11 8.03 3.67
CA ILE A 135 9.24 8.89 3.97
C ILE A 135 10.14 8.89 2.74
N ASP A 136 10.06 9.97 1.96
CA ASP A 136 10.73 10.08 0.67
C ASP A 136 11.98 10.95 0.73
N TRP A 137 13.11 10.37 0.31
CA TRP A 137 14.36 11.08 0.04
C TRP A 137 14.28 11.71 -1.36
N HIS A 138 13.66 12.90 -1.41
CA HIS A 138 13.24 13.57 -2.63
C HIS A 138 14.41 14.24 -3.35
N SER A 139 15.16 13.42 -4.09
CA SER A 139 16.44 13.76 -4.71
C SER A 139 16.51 13.23 -6.14
N HIS A 140 17.27 13.93 -6.99
CA HIS A 140 17.70 13.49 -8.33
C HIS A 140 19.16 13.01 -8.38
N HIS A 141 19.88 13.10 -7.27
CA HIS A 141 21.33 12.85 -7.15
C HIS A 141 21.66 12.18 -5.80
N ALA A 142 20.85 11.22 -5.36
CA ALA A 142 20.99 10.68 -4.00
C ALA A 142 22.32 9.93 -3.81
N GLU A 143 22.86 9.38 -4.90
CA GLU A 143 24.16 8.73 -4.98
C GLU A 143 25.34 9.63 -4.61
N ASP A 144 25.18 10.96 -4.67
CA ASP A 144 26.23 11.91 -4.32
C ASP A 144 26.36 12.09 -2.80
N ASN A 145 25.31 11.76 -2.03
CA ASN A 145 25.24 11.94 -0.58
C ASN A 145 24.76 10.69 0.18
N PRO A 146 25.41 9.51 -0.02
CA PRO A 146 24.96 8.26 0.60
C PRO A 146 25.11 8.26 2.13
N ALA A 147 26.09 8.99 2.67
CA ALA A 147 26.32 9.05 4.11
C ALA A 147 25.17 9.76 4.84
N GLU A 148 24.68 10.85 4.26
CA GLU A 148 23.56 11.65 4.76
C GLU A 148 22.25 10.86 4.68
N ALA A 149 22.00 10.19 3.55
CA ALA A 149 20.82 9.32 3.39
C ALA A 149 20.83 8.16 4.41
N ILE A 150 21.97 7.47 4.57
CA ILE A 150 22.14 6.42 5.57
C ILE A 150 21.87 6.95 6.98
N ALA A 151 22.45 8.09 7.35
CA ALA A 151 22.27 8.66 8.68
C ALA A 151 20.79 9.00 8.95
N PHE A 152 20.12 9.63 7.98
CA PHE A 152 18.70 9.96 8.06
C PHE A 152 17.82 8.72 8.19
N PHE A 153 17.96 7.74 7.29
CA PHE A 153 17.11 6.55 7.31
C PHE A 153 17.36 5.65 8.53
N LYS A 154 18.58 5.62 9.08
CA LYS A 154 18.84 4.95 10.37
C LYS A 154 18.08 5.61 11.51
N GLU A 155 18.02 6.94 11.53
CA GLU A 155 17.25 7.68 12.53
C GLU A 155 15.75 7.38 12.38
N MET A 156 15.21 7.44 11.15
CA MET A 156 13.80 7.15 10.88
C MET A 156 13.44 5.69 11.23
N ALA A 157 14.27 4.72 10.85
CA ALA A 157 14.07 3.31 11.20
C ALA A 157 14.16 3.07 12.72
N THR A 158 15.05 3.77 13.42
CA THR A 158 15.14 3.67 14.89
C THR A 158 13.88 4.19 15.56
N LYS A 159 13.29 5.25 15.01
CA LYS A 159 12.13 5.93 15.61
C LYS A 159 10.79 5.27 15.26
N TYR A 160 10.66 4.76 14.04
CA TYR A 160 9.38 4.31 13.50
C TYR A 160 9.39 2.90 12.91
N GLY A 161 10.50 2.16 13.01
CA GLY A 161 10.61 0.84 12.40
C GLY A 161 9.70 -0.24 13.01
N ASP A 162 9.07 0.04 14.15
CA ASP A 162 8.03 -0.80 14.75
C ASP A 162 6.60 -0.41 14.31
N LYS A 163 6.46 0.58 13.40
CA LYS A 163 5.17 1.09 12.91
C LYS A 163 4.92 0.56 11.50
N PRO A 164 3.86 -0.25 11.28
CA PRO A 164 3.54 -0.78 9.95
C PRO A 164 3.06 0.29 8.96
N ASN A 165 2.76 1.50 9.46
CA ASN A 165 2.43 2.67 8.65
C ASN A 165 3.59 3.08 7.72
N VAL A 166 4.84 2.86 8.13
CA VAL A 166 6.00 3.49 7.48
C VAL A 166 6.46 2.72 6.25
N ILE A 167 6.65 3.47 5.18
CA ILE A 167 7.29 3.04 3.93
C ILE A 167 8.50 3.95 3.70
N TYR A 168 9.66 3.39 3.35
CA TYR A 168 10.85 4.17 3.02
C TYR A 168 11.01 4.27 1.50
N GLU A 169 11.08 5.47 0.94
CA GLU A 169 11.42 5.69 -0.46
C GLU A 169 12.82 6.30 -0.54
N LEU A 170 13.78 5.52 -0.99
CA LEU A 170 15.21 5.83 -0.79
C LEU A 170 15.76 6.83 -1.81
N TYR A 171 15.10 6.95 -2.95
CA TYR A 171 15.54 7.76 -4.07
C TYR A 171 14.35 8.04 -4.97
N ASN A 172 13.79 9.25 -4.91
CA ASN A 172 12.65 9.70 -5.70
C ASN A 172 12.80 9.44 -7.21
N GLU A 173 13.72 10.17 -7.86
CA GLU A 173 13.82 10.19 -9.32
C GLU A 173 15.28 10.24 -9.79
N PRO A 174 15.94 9.07 -9.83
CA PRO A 174 17.22 8.96 -10.52
C PRO A 174 17.13 9.49 -11.94
N LEU A 175 18.13 10.25 -12.38
CA LEU A 175 18.21 10.69 -13.77
C LEU A 175 18.56 9.50 -14.69
N GLN A 176 19.09 9.78 -15.87
CA GLN A 176 19.53 8.78 -16.84
C GLN A 176 20.89 8.17 -16.44
N ILE A 177 20.91 7.52 -15.29
CA ILE A 177 22.08 6.88 -14.69
C ILE A 177 21.90 5.36 -14.63
N SER A 178 23.00 4.62 -14.49
CA SER A 178 22.97 3.15 -14.54
C SER A 178 22.29 2.56 -13.31
N TRP A 179 21.33 1.65 -13.53
CA TRP A 179 20.77 0.80 -12.47
C TRP A 179 21.87 0.02 -11.75
N SER A 180 22.51 -0.93 -12.43
CA SER A 180 23.45 -1.88 -11.81
C SER A 180 24.73 -1.24 -11.25
N ASN A 181 25.19 -0.13 -11.83
CA ASN A 181 26.47 0.47 -11.43
C ASN A 181 26.33 1.67 -10.47
N VAL A 182 25.13 2.26 -10.34
CA VAL A 182 24.93 3.47 -9.52
C VAL A 182 23.76 3.30 -8.56
N ILE A 183 22.54 3.15 -9.07
CA ILE A 183 21.32 3.16 -8.23
C ILE A 183 21.28 1.94 -7.30
N LYS A 184 21.52 0.74 -7.82
CA LYS A 184 21.48 -0.51 -7.04
C LYS A 184 22.54 -0.52 -5.93
N PRO A 185 23.83 -0.22 -6.18
CA PRO A 185 24.83 -0.12 -5.11
C PRO A 185 24.49 0.93 -4.04
N TYR A 186 23.97 2.09 -4.44
CA TYR A 186 23.46 3.10 -3.50
C TYR A 186 22.34 2.51 -2.62
N ALA A 187 21.30 1.97 -3.26
CA ALA A 187 20.13 1.44 -2.56
C ALA A 187 20.50 0.29 -1.61
N GLU A 188 21.33 -0.67 -2.04
CA GLU A 188 21.80 -1.77 -1.19
C GLU A 188 22.56 -1.28 0.04
N SER A 189 23.35 -0.21 -0.08
CA SER A 189 24.06 0.39 1.06
C SER A 189 23.11 0.98 2.11
N VAL A 190 22.04 1.65 1.66
CA VAL A 190 21.01 2.24 2.53
C VAL A 190 20.11 1.16 3.14
N ILE A 191 19.65 0.20 2.31
CA ILE A 191 18.82 -0.94 2.73
C ILE A 191 19.53 -1.74 3.83
N SER A 192 20.83 -2.01 3.67
CA SER A 192 21.62 -2.76 4.65
C SER A 192 21.60 -2.09 6.04
N GLU A 193 21.64 -0.76 6.08
CA GLU A 193 21.62 -0.01 7.34
C GLU A 193 20.21 0.08 7.95
N ILE A 194 19.16 0.24 7.13
CA ILE A 194 17.77 0.17 7.59
C ILE A 194 17.48 -1.21 8.17
N ARG A 195 17.83 -2.29 7.45
CA ARG A 195 17.51 -3.67 7.82
C ARG A 195 18.23 -4.19 9.06
N LYS A 196 19.26 -3.48 9.56
CA LYS A 196 19.84 -3.73 10.89
C LYS A 196 18.91 -3.31 12.04
N ILE A 197 17.92 -2.46 11.76
CA ILE A 197 17.04 -1.83 12.74
C ILE A 197 15.59 -2.26 12.49
N ASP A 198 15.13 -2.14 11.24
CA ASP A 198 13.78 -2.42 10.78
C ASP A 198 13.81 -3.57 9.74
N PRO A 199 13.47 -4.81 10.15
CA PRO A 199 13.64 -5.99 9.32
C PRO A 199 12.52 -6.22 8.28
N ASP A 200 11.47 -5.39 8.25
CA ASP A 200 10.24 -5.75 7.55
C ASP A 200 9.43 -4.62 6.91
N ASN A 201 9.51 -3.36 7.32
CA ASN A 201 8.76 -2.31 6.62
C ASN A 201 9.17 -2.19 5.15
N LEU A 202 8.21 -1.83 4.30
CA LEU A 202 8.39 -1.74 2.86
C LEU A 202 9.46 -0.68 2.52
N ILE A 203 10.39 -1.05 1.65
CA ILE A 203 11.34 -0.13 1.03
C ILE A 203 11.02 -0.04 -0.47
N VAL A 204 10.92 1.18 -0.99
CA VAL A 204 10.72 1.48 -2.40
C VAL A 204 11.98 2.14 -2.97
N VAL A 205 12.45 1.66 -4.12
CA VAL A 205 13.70 2.11 -4.75
C VAL A 205 13.42 2.74 -6.11
N GLY A 206 13.88 3.97 -6.31
CA GLY A 206 13.85 4.68 -7.58
C GLY A 206 14.46 3.91 -8.73
N THR A 207 13.97 4.13 -9.95
CA THR A 207 14.52 3.50 -11.17
C THR A 207 15.08 4.56 -12.13
N PRO A 208 15.94 4.20 -13.11
CA PRO A 208 16.50 5.20 -14.01
C PRO A 208 15.42 5.99 -14.78
N THR A 209 15.82 7.17 -15.25
CA THR A 209 15.02 8.04 -16.12
C THR A 209 13.73 8.52 -15.43
N TRP A 210 13.90 9.25 -14.32
CA TRP A 210 12.79 9.75 -13.49
C TRP A 210 11.84 8.63 -13.08
N SER A 211 12.41 7.52 -12.61
CA SER A 211 11.67 6.32 -12.19
C SER A 211 10.76 5.72 -13.26
N GLN A 212 11.26 5.60 -14.50
CA GLN A 212 10.53 5.00 -15.63
C GLN A 212 11.10 3.66 -16.09
N ASP A 213 12.38 3.40 -15.88
CA ASP A 213 13.10 2.24 -16.40
C ASP A 213 13.00 1.01 -15.46
N VAL A 214 11.77 0.72 -15.02
CA VAL A 214 11.44 -0.43 -14.15
C VAL A 214 11.73 -1.79 -14.79
N ASP A 215 11.64 -1.86 -16.13
CA ASP A 215 12.02 -3.02 -16.92
C ASP A 215 13.52 -3.30 -16.87
N VAL A 216 14.36 -2.26 -16.75
CA VAL A 216 15.81 -2.41 -16.54
C VAL A 216 16.10 -2.93 -15.13
N ALA A 217 15.48 -2.33 -14.10
CA ALA A 217 15.65 -2.77 -12.71
C ALA A 217 15.23 -4.24 -12.51
N SER A 218 14.17 -4.66 -13.21
CA SER A 218 13.65 -6.04 -13.14
C SER A 218 14.59 -7.13 -13.65
N GLN A 219 15.63 -6.77 -14.43
CA GLN A 219 16.62 -7.73 -14.94
C GLN A 219 17.75 -8.00 -13.95
N ASP A 220 17.94 -7.11 -12.99
CA ASP A 220 18.98 -7.19 -11.96
C ASP A 220 18.42 -6.71 -10.60
N PRO A 221 17.36 -7.37 -10.08
CA PRO A 221 16.68 -6.90 -8.88
C PRO A 221 17.60 -6.93 -7.65
N ILE A 222 17.28 -6.08 -6.67
CA ILE A 222 17.89 -6.13 -5.33
C ILE A 222 17.39 -7.39 -4.62
N GLU A 223 18.33 -8.19 -4.10
CA GLU A 223 17.99 -9.31 -3.22
C GLU A 223 17.66 -8.79 -1.83
N GLY A 224 16.41 -8.94 -1.39
CA GLY A 224 16.00 -8.45 -0.09
C GLY A 224 14.53 -8.71 0.22
N LYS A 225 14.16 -8.54 1.49
CA LYS A 225 12.79 -8.66 1.95
C LYS A 225 12.05 -7.33 1.75
N ASN A 226 10.82 -7.41 1.27
CA ASN A 226 9.89 -6.29 1.17
C ASN A 226 10.49 -5.09 0.42
N ILE A 227 11.00 -5.36 -0.78
CA ILE A 227 11.53 -4.35 -1.71
C ILE A 227 10.54 -4.20 -2.87
N ALA A 228 10.12 -2.97 -3.14
CA ALA A 228 9.38 -2.58 -4.33
C ALA A 228 10.18 -1.54 -5.13
N TYR A 229 9.76 -1.29 -6.37
CA TYR A 229 10.46 -0.40 -7.30
C TYR A 229 9.54 0.71 -7.76
N THR A 230 10.08 1.93 -7.81
CA THR A 230 9.32 3.12 -8.15
C THR A 230 8.98 3.16 -9.63
N LEU A 231 7.71 3.46 -9.93
CA LEU A 231 7.23 3.84 -11.25
C LEU A 231 6.58 5.22 -11.16
N HIS A 232 7.11 6.23 -11.86
CA HIS A 232 6.46 7.55 -11.97
C HIS A 232 5.89 7.79 -13.34
N PHE A 233 4.72 8.44 -13.40
CA PHE A 233 4.13 8.85 -14.66
C PHE A 233 3.35 10.16 -14.55
N TYR A 234 3.30 10.91 -15.66
CA TYR A 234 2.43 12.07 -15.82
C TYR A 234 1.59 11.84 -17.06
N ALA A 235 0.27 11.75 -16.90
CA ALA A 235 -0.64 11.20 -17.91
C ALA A 235 -0.68 12.02 -19.21
N GLY A 236 -0.35 13.32 -19.17
CA GLY A 236 -0.22 14.17 -20.35
C GLY A 236 1.02 13.87 -21.21
N THR A 237 2.02 13.21 -20.64
CA THR A 237 3.31 12.93 -21.32
C THR A 237 3.54 11.44 -21.51
N HIS A 238 3.22 10.63 -20.51
CA HIS A 238 3.57 9.21 -20.45
C HIS A 238 2.33 8.34 -20.72
N GLY A 239 2.42 7.48 -21.73
CA GLY A 239 1.28 6.69 -22.24
C GLY A 239 1.55 5.19 -22.27
N GLN A 240 1.13 4.53 -23.36
CA GLN A 240 1.21 3.07 -23.49
C GLN A 240 2.64 2.55 -23.34
N TYR A 241 3.64 3.23 -23.91
CA TYR A 241 5.02 2.78 -23.86
C TYR A 241 5.52 2.54 -22.43
N LEU A 242 5.11 3.39 -21.47
CA LEU A 242 5.55 3.26 -20.08
C LEU A 242 4.75 2.17 -19.35
N ARG A 243 3.46 1.97 -19.68
CA ARG A 243 2.69 0.81 -19.21
C ARG A 243 3.28 -0.51 -19.71
N ASP A 244 3.82 -0.55 -20.92
CA ASP A 244 4.48 -1.74 -21.47
C ASP A 244 5.76 -2.08 -20.68
N LYS A 245 6.54 -1.06 -20.29
CA LYS A 245 7.71 -1.23 -19.41
C LYS A 245 7.31 -1.74 -18.02
N ALA A 246 6.26 -1.15 -17.43
CA ALA A 246 5.70 -1.60 -16.16
C ALA A 246 5.22 -3.06 -16.24
N THR A 247 4.50 -3.42 -17.32
CA THR A 247 4.05 -4.79 -17.57
C THR A 247 5.23 -5.75 -17.69
N THR A 248 6.30 -5.35 -18.40
CA THR A 248 7.53 -6.14 -18.52
C THR A 248 8.17 -6.39 -17.15
N ALA A 249 8.28 -5.35 -16.32
CA ALA A 249 8.82 -5.46 -14.97
C ALA A 249 7.99 -6.39 -14.07
N LEU A 250 6.67 -6.25 -14.09
CA LEU A 250 5.75 -7.12 -13.35
C LEU A 250 5.87 -8.58 -13.82
N ASN A 251 6.02 -8.83 -15.13
CA ASN A 251 6.21 -10.17 -15.69
C ASN A 251 7.58 -10.78 -15.31
N ASN A 252 8.59 -9.95 -15.12
CA ASN A 252 9.90 -10.36 -14.60
C ASN A 252 9.89 -10.59 -13.08
N GLY A 253 8.77 -10.30 -12.40
CA GLY A 253 8.52 -10.72 -11.02
C GLY A 253 8.85 -9.69 -9.96
N ILE A 254 9.12 -8.43 -10.32
CA ILE A 254 9.33 -7.36 -9.33
C ILE A 254 8.01 -6.63 -9.00
N ALA A 255 7.83 -6.22 -7.75
CA ALA A 255 6.68 -5.43 -7.33
C ALA A 255 6.91 -3.94 -7.58
N LEU A 256 5.89 -3.26 -8.12
CA LEU A 256 5.95 -1.82 -8.41
C LEU A 256 5.10 -1.02 -7.41
N PHE A 257 5.55 0.20 -7.12
CA PHE A 257 4.78 1.20 -6.37
C PHE A 257 4.85 2.54 -7.11
N VAL A 258 3.71 3.17 -7.33
CA VAL A 258 3.63 4.49 -7.98
C VAL A 258 3.68 5.59 -6.92
N THR A 259 4.85 5.84 -6.34
CA THR A 259 5.00 6.81 -5.24
C THR A 259 4.73 8.25 -5.68
N GLU A 260 4.78 8.53 -6.99
CA GLU A 260 4.35 9.78 -7.59
C GLU A 260 3.66 9.58 -8.95
N TRP A 261 2.54 10.28 -9.17
CA TRP A 261 1.95 10.43 -10.50
C TRP A 261 1.13 11.72 -10.66
N GLY A 262 1.10 12.27 -11.87
CA GLY A 262 0.30 13.46 -12.21
C GLY A 262 -0.75 13.21 -13.29
N ALA A 263 -1.88 13.93 -13.21
CA ALA A 263 -2.93 13.90 -14.23
C ALA A 263 -2.64 14.81 -15.44
N VAL A 264 -1.55 15.59 -15.37
CA VAL A 264 -1.13 16.61 -16.34
C VAL A 264 0.19 16.21 -17.03
N ASN A 265 0.92 17.14 -17.64
CA ASN A 265 2.22 16.87 -18.26
C ASN A 265 3.36 16.76 -17.21
N ALA A 266 4.49 16.18 -17.62
CA ALA A 266 5.64 15.92 -16.75
C ALA A 266 6.37 17.18 -16.26
N ASP A 267 6.12 18.36 -16.83
CA ASP A 267 6.59 19.64 -16.31
C ASP A 267 5.73 20.17 -15.14
N GLY A 268 4.70 19.43 -14.76
CA GLY A 268 3.76 19.78 -13.69
C GLY A 268 2.60 20.67 -14.12
N ASP A 269 2.49 20.99 -15.43
CA ASP A 269 1.50 21.93 -15.93
C ASP A 269 0.68 21.40 -17.13
N GLY A 270 -0.28 22.20 -17.57
CA GLY A 270 -1.24 21.86 -18.61
C GLY A 270 -2.55 21.30 -18.06
N ASP A 271 -3.49 21.04 -18.97
CA ASP A 271 -4.80 20.51 -18.62
C ASP A 271 -4.73 19.04 -18.22
N VAL A 272 -5.74 18.60 -17.44
CA VAL A 272 -5.92 17.20 -17.08
C VAL A 272 -6.09 16.34 -18.34
N ALA A 273 -5.20 15.37 -18.52
CA ALA A 273 -5.27 14.37 -19.58
C ALA A 273 -6.28 13.27 -19.19
N GLU A 274 -7.57 13.60 -19.19
CA GLU A 274 -8.66 12.76 -18.64
C GLU A 274 -8.62 11.30 -19.09
N GLN A 275 -8.56 11.05 -20.40
CA GLN A 275 -8.58 9.70 -20.95
C GLN A 275 -7.31 8.91 -20.59
N ALA A 276 -6.14 9.56 -20.67
CA ALA A 276 -4.87 8.93 -20.33
C ALA A 276 -4.82 8.61 -18.82
N THR A 277 -5.31 9.52 -17.98
CA THR A 277 -5.44 9.34 -16.53
C THR A 277 -6.31 8.15 -16.20
N ASN A 278 -7.50 8.04 -16.80
CA ASN A 278 -8.38 6.88 -16.59
C ASN A 278 -7.72 5.56 -17.03
N THR A 279 -6.97 5.58 -18.13
CA THR A 279 -6.24 4.40 -18.60
C THR A 279 -5.18 3.95 -17.58
N TRP A 280 -4.45 4.90 -17.00
CA TRP A 280 -3.48 4.62 -15.94
C TRP A 280 -4.12 4.14 -14.64
N VAL A 281 -5.24 4.74 -14.22
CA VAL A 281 -5.98 4.30 -13.02
C VAL A 281 -6.46 2.86 -13.18
N ASN A 282 -7.00 2.51 -14.36
CA ASN A 282 -7.42 1.14 -14.64
C ASN A 282 -6.24 0.16 -14.62
N PHE A 283 -5.10 0.55 -15.21
CA PHE A 283 -3.87 -0.24 -15.15
C PHE A 283 -3.40 -0.48 -13.71
N MET A 284 -3.34 0.57 -12.88
CA MET A 284 -2.94 0.45 -11.48
C MET A 284 -3.90 -0.43 -10.68
N ARG A 285 -5.22 -0.30 -10.88
CA ARG A 285 -6.22 -1.16 -10.23
C ARG A 285 -6.09 -2.62 -10.66
N GLN A 286 -5.95 -2.88 -11.97
CA GLN A 286 -5.80 -4.22 -12.53
C GLN A 286 -4.55 -4.94 -11.98
N HIS A 287 -3.47 -4.22 -11.76
CA HIS A 287 -2.20 -4.78 -11.28
C HIS A 287 -1.94 -4.60 -9.78
N ASN A 288 -2.94 -4.12 -9.02
CA ASN A 288 -2.84 -3.81 -7.59
C ASN A 288 -1.65 -2.90 -7.22
N LEU A 289 -1.43 -1.85 -8.01
CA LEU A 289 -0.38 -0.88 -7.75
C LEU A 289 -0.88 0.23 -6.82
N SER A 290 -0.28 0.32 -5.64
CA SER A 290 -0.48 1.47 -4.75
C SER A 290 0.07 2.74 -5.37
N ASN A 291 -0.55 3.88 -5.07
CA ASN A 291 -0.20 5.15 -5.71
C ASN A 291 -0.37 6.38 -4.80
N ALA A 292 0.43 7.42 -5.05
CA ALA A 292 0.25 8.74 -4.44
C ALA A 292 0.32 9.86 -5.49
N ASN A 293 -0.70 10.71 -5.56
CA ASN A 293 -0.78 11.76 -6.60
C ASN A 293 0.09 12.99 -6.26
N TRP A 294 0.76 13.52 -7.28
CA TRP A 294 1.41 14.84 -7.29
C TRP A 294 0.44 15.94 -7.78
N ALA A 295 0.22 17.03 -7.04
CA ALA A 295 0.60 17.22 -5.65
C ALA A 295 -0.48 17.91 -4.83
N LEU A 296 -0.55 17.53 -3.54
CA LEU A 296 -1.23 18.29 -2.52
C LEU A 296 -0.47 19.60 -2.31
N ASN A 297 -0.90 20.63 -3.03
CA ASN A 297 -0.28 21.96 -3.09
C ASN A 297 -1.25 22.98 -3.68
N ASP A 298 -0.87 24.26 -3.62
CA ASP A 298 -1.58 25.38 -4.24
C ASP A 298 -0.68 26.24 -5.15
N LYS A 299 0.42 25.68 -5.65
CA LYS A 299 1.22 26.37 -6.66
C LYS A 299 0.37 26.61 -7.90
N LYS A 300 0.61 27.74 -8.58
CA LYS A 300 -0.10 28.08 -9.83
C LYS A 300 0.44 27.23 -10.99
N GLU A 301 0.02 25.97 -11.04
CA GLU A 301 0.34 24.97 -12.07
C GLU A 301 -0.78 23.91 -12.15
N GLY A 302 -0.87 23.20 -13.27
CA GLY A 302 -1.90 22.19 -13.51
C GLY A 302 -1.91 21.01 -12.52
N ALA A 303 -0.75 20.59 -12.01
CA ALA A 303 -0.64 19.45 -11.10
C ALA A 303 -1.18 19.72 -9.69
N SER A 304 -1.18 20.98 -9.25
CA SER A 304 -1.59 21.34 -7.88
C SER A 304 -3.06 21.03 -7.64
N THR A 305 -3.37 20.44 -6.48
CA THR A 305 -4.75 20.09 -6.10
C THR A 305 -5.60 21.32 -5.79
N PHE A 306 -5.02 22.40 -5.28
CA PHE A 306 -5.72 23.60 -4.86
C PHE A 306 -5.39 24.82 -5.73
N LEU A 307 -6.34 25.75 -5.84
CA LEU A 307 -6.10 27.06 -6.42
C LEU A 307 -5.21 27.91 -5.48
N PRO A 308 -4.35 28.81 -6.01
CA PRO A 308 -3.39 29.56 -5.21
C PRO A 308 -4.00 30.28 -4.00
N ASP A 309 -3.39 30.09 -2.84
CA ASP A 309 -3.77 30.67 -1.55
C ASP A 309 -5.19 30.29 -1.08
N THR A 310 -5.70 29.14 -1.53
CA THR A 310 -7.01 28.60 -1.15
C THR A 310 -6.97 27.11 -0.85
N MET A 311 -8.11 26.55 -0.41
CA MET A 311 -8.39 25.10 -0.37
C MET A 311 -9.45 24.71 -1.42
N GLU A 312 -9.69 25.57 -2.43
CA GLU A 312 -10.60 25.26 -3.53
C GLU A 312 -9.91 24.35 -4.54
N LEU A 313 -10.55 23.24 -4.92
CA LEU A 313 -9.95 22.24 -5.80
C LEU A 313 -9.82 22.72 -7.26
N THR A 314 -8.65 22.48 -7.85
CA THR A 314 -8.43 22.57 -9.30
C THR A 314 -9.13 21.42 -10.05
N ALA A 315 -9.02 21.41 -11.39
CA ALA A 315 -9.46 20.25 -12.17
C ALA A 315 -8.71 18.97 -11.78
N SER A 316 -7.38 19.05 -11.61
CA SER A 316 -6.56 17.95 -11.12
C SER A 316 -7.00 17.50 -9.72
N GLY A 317 -7.18 18.46 -8.79
CA GLY A 317 -7.64 18.16 -7.44
C GLY A 317 -8.99 17.46 -7.38
N LYS A 318 -9.97 17.88 -8.20
CA LYS A 318 -11.28 17.21 -8.30
C LYS A 318 -11.14 15.79 -8.82
N LYS A 319 -10.36 15.60 -9.89
CA LYS A 319 -10.14 14.29 -10.50
C LYS A 319 -9.48 13.31 -9.53
N VAL A 320 -8.41 13.76 -8.88
CA VAL A 320 -7.63 12.95 -7.93
C VAL A 320 -8.47 12.61 -6.70
N LYS A 321 -9.19 13.58 -6.13
CA LYS A 321 -10.07 13.33 -4.98
C LYS A 321 -11.08 12.24 -5.28
N GLN A 322 -11.69 12.26 -6.47
CA GLN A 322 -12.60 11.20 -6.89
C GLN A 322 -11.89 9.84 -7.01
N ILE A 323 -10.71 9.78 -7.64
CA ILE A 323 -9.94 8.53 -7.79
C ILE A 323 -9.60 7.92 -6.44
N ILE A 324 -9.14 8.74 -5.49
CA ILE A 324 -8.78 8.30 -4.14
C ILE A 324 -10.04 7.79 -3.44
N ALA A 325 -11.13 8.57 -3.40
CA ALA A 325 -12.39 8.18 -2.78
C ALA A 325 -12.91 6.83 -3.30
N ASP A 326 -12.89 6.64 -4.63
CA ASP A 326 -13.36 5.44 -5.32
C ASP A 326 -12.33 4.28 -5.33
N TRP A 327 -11.21 4.38 -4.60
CA TRP A 327 -10.21 3.32 -4.54
C TRP A 327 -10.74 2.10 -3.76
N PRO A 328 -10.60 0.86 -4.27
CA PRO A 328 -11.31 -0.31 -3.75
C PRO A 328 -10.93 -0.73 -2.32
N TYR A 329 -9.72 -0.40 -1.88
CA TYR A 329 -9.26 -0.69 -0.51
C TYR A 329 -8.95 0.61 0.23
N LYS A 330 -9.38 0.63 1.49
CA LYS A 330 -9.09 1.69 2.47
C LYS A 330 -8.39 1.06 3.67
N VAL A 331 -7.48 1.80 4.28
CA VAL A 331 -6.99 1.44 5.63
C VAL A 331 -8.17 1.60 6.59
N ALA A 332 -8.45 0.56 7.37
CA ALA A 332 -9.64 0.48 8.22
C ALA A 332 -9.80 1.74 9.07
N THR A 333 -11.04 2.24 9.18
CA THR A 333 -11.38 3.31 10.12
C THR A 333 -11.84 2.65 11.41
N THR A 334 -11.32 3.10 12.55
CA THR A 334 -11.82 2.74 13.87
C THR A 334 -13.18 3.41 14.11
N ASP A 335 -14.20 3.05 13.32
CA ASP A 335 -15.59 3.27 13.70
C ASP A 335 -16.27 1.90 13.79
N GLY A 336 -16.49 1.47 15.03
CA GLY A 336 -16.96 0.13 15.37
C GLY A 336 -18.29 -0.20 14.71
N SER A 337 -18.25 -1.11 13.74
CA SER A 337 -19.38 -1.98 13.42
C SER A 337 -18.83 -3.34 13.03
N SER A 338 -18.68 -4.20 14.04
CA SER A 338 -18.59 -5.65 13.84
C SER A 338 -19.83 -6.12 13.07
N THR A 339 -19.68 -6.47 11.80
CA THR A 339 -20.63 -7.36 11.14
C THR A 339 -20.08 -8.78 11.22
N GLU A 340 -20.91 -9.62 11.84
CA GLU A 340 -20.68 -11.01 12.17
C GLU A 340 -20.31 -11.86 10.95
N ASN A 341 -19.48 -12.87 11.19
CA ASN A 341 -19.23 -13.97 10.26
C ASN A 341 -20.56 -14.61 9.80
N PRO A 342 -20.77 -14.89 8.50
CA PRO A 342 -21.80 -15.83 8.09
C PRO A 342 -21.36 -17.27 8.41
N PRO A 343 -22.31 -18.17 8.69
CA PRO A 343 -22.01 -19.53 9.11
C PRO A 343 -21.46 -20.37 7.95
N THR A 344 -20.57 -21.29 8.29
CA THR A 344 -20.07 -22.38 7.44
C THR A 344 -21.16 -23.44 7.26
N ASP A 345 -21.66 -23.59 6.04
CA ASP A 345 -22.46 -24.77 5.65
C ASP A 345 -21.56 -25.79 4.94
N GLU A 346 -21.38 -26.95 5.57
CA GLU A 346 -20.85 -28.17 4.94
C GLU A 346 -21.89 -28.79 3.99
N PRO A 347 -21.48 -29.50 2.93
CA PRO A 347 -22.40 -30.09 1.96
C PRO A 347 -22.88 -31.49 2.42
N THR A 348 -24.15 -31.78 2.19
CA THR A 348 -24.69 -33.16 2.19
C THR A 348 -25.11 -33.60 0.78
N PRO A 349 -25.07 -34.92 0.47
CA PRO A 349 -24.86 -35.43 -0.87
C PRO A 349 -26.12 -35.70 -1.70
N ASP A 350 -25.89 -35.71 -3.01
CA ASP A 350 -26.81 -35.90 -4.14
C ASP A 350 -27.70 -37.16 -4.10
N GLU A 351 -28.87 -37.03 -4.74
CA GLU A 351 -29.48 -38.12 -5.52
C GLU A 351 -30.00 -37.62 -6.89
N PRO A 352 -30.14 -38.50 -7.89
CA PRO A 352 -29.95 -38.16 -9.30
C PRO A 352 -31.24 -38.13 -10.11
N THR A 353 -31.33 -37.30 -11.16
CA THR A 353 -32.26 -37.55 -12.27
C THR A 353 -31.81 -36.95 -13.61
N THR A 354 -31.64 -37.89 -14.56
CA THR A 354 -32.12 -37.92 -15.96
C THR A 354 -31.56 -36.95 -17.02
N ASP A 355 -30.87 -37.55 -17.99
CA ASP A 355 -30.50 -37.00 -19.31
C ASP A 355 -31.71 -36.56 -20.13
N GLU A 356 -31.72 -35.27 -20.50
CA GLU A 356 -32.48 -34.65 -21.60
C GLU A 356 -31.45 -33.92 -22.50
N PRO A 357 -31.72 -33.72 -23.80
CA PRO A 357 -30.70 -33.27 -24.75
C PRO A 357 -30.18 -31.88 -24.36
N ALA A 358 -28.86 -31.76 -24.25
CA ALA A 358 -28.19 -30.55 -23.81
C ALA A 358 -28.51 -29.36 -24.74
N ASN A 359 -29.40 -28.48 -24.30
CA ASN A 359 -29.52 -27.14 -24.84
C ASN A 359 -28.14 -26.45 -24.72
N THR A 360 -27.59 -26.00 -25.84
CA THR A 360 -26.23 -25.45 -25.96
C THR A 360 -25.98 -24.21 -25.08
N CYS A 361 -27.04 -23.63 -24.52
CA CYS A 361 -26.98 -22.46 -23.65
C CYS A 361 -27.39 -22.73 -22.20
N SER A 362 -27.54 -24.01 -21.81
CA SER A 362 -27.88 -24.36 -20.42
C SER A 362 -26.82 -23.86 -19.45
N GLY A 363 -27.23 -23.10 -18.43
CA GLY A 363 -26.34 -22.56 -17.39
C GLY A 363 -25.60 -21.26 -17.76
N VAL A 364 -25.83 -20.68 -18.95
CA VAL A 364 -25.27 -19.39 -19.32
C VAL A 364 -26.22 -18.26 -18.91
N ASN A 365 -25.67 -17.16 -18.39
CA ASN A 365 -26.43 -15.97 -18.04
C ASN A 365 -27.17 -15.38 -19.26
N VAL A 366 -28.37 -14.82 -19.04
CA VAL A 366 -29.19 -14.17 -20.08
C VAL A 366 -29.22 -12.66 -19.85
N TYR A 367 -28.90 -11.85 -20.87
CA TYR A 367 -28.97 -10.39 -20.80
C TYR A 367 -30.37 -9.93 -20.34
N PRO A 368 -30.48 -8.99 -19.37
CA PRO A 368 -29.43 -8.13 -18.80
C PRO A 368 -28.73 -8.64 -17.52
N ASN A 369 -28.75 -9.95 -17.25
CA ASN A 369 -28.03 -10.52 -16.10
C ASN A 369 -26.54 -10.67 -16.42
N TRP A 370 -25.78 -9.61 -16.24
CA TRP A 370 -24.34 -9.58 -16.49
C TRP A 370 -23.55 -10.68 -15.76
N THR A 371 -22.38 -11.02 -16.30
CA THR A 371 -21.52 -12.10 -15.79
C THR A 371 -20.55 -11.63 -14.72
N ALA A 372 -20.12 -10.37 -14.79
CA ALA A 372 -19.07 -9.82 -13.96
C ALA A 372 -19.54 -8.63 -13.14
N LYS A 373 -18.87 -8.46 -12.00
CA LYS A 373 -19.12 -7.44 -10.98
C LYS A 373 -17.85 -6.61 -10.86
N ASP A 374 -17.99 -5.33 -10.60
CA ASP A 374 -16.83 -4.44 -10.39
C ASP A 374 -16.06 -4.78 -9.09
N TRP A 375 -16.71 -5.47 -8.15
CA TRP A 375 -16.12 -5.85 -6.86
C TRP A 375 -16.86 -7.03 -6.21
N ALA A 376 -16.19 -7.72 -5.28
CA ALA A 376 -16.75 -8.87 -4.55
C ALA A 376 -17.87 -8.42 -3.61
N GLY A 377 -19.12 -8.74 -3.98
CA GLY A 377 -20.34 -8.31 -3.27
C GLY A 377 -21.20 -7.32 -4.07
N GLY A 378 -20.68 -6.77 -5.17
CA GLY A 378 -21.43 -5.91 -6.08
C GLY A 378 -22.51 -6.65 -6.87
N GLN A 379 -23.39 -5.88 -7.54
CA GLN A 379 -24.28 -6.43 -8.55
C GLN A 379 -23.51 -6.63 -9.87
N PRO A 380 -23.83 -7.66 -10.67
CA PRO A 380 -23.22 -7.78 -11.99
C PRO A 380 -23.62 -6.61 -12.90
N THR A 381 -22.64 -5.97 -13.51
CA THR A 381 -22.81 -4.73 -14.30
C THR A 381 -22.20 -4.80 -15.71
N HIS A 382 -21.34 -5.80 -15.98
CA HIS A 382 -20.58 -5.90 -17.22
C HIS A 382 -20.19 -7.35 -17.55
N SER A 383 -19.57 -7.55 -18.71
CA SER A 383 -18.88 -8.79 -19.08
C SER A 383 -17.40 -8.54 -19.32
N ASN A 384 -16.55 -9.43 -18.83
CA ASN A 384 -15.11 -9.43 -19.09
C ASN A 384 -14.76 -10.21 -20.36
N ALA A 385 -13.52 -10.08 -20.84
CA ALA A 385 -13.04 -10.84 -21.99
C ALA A 385 -13.22 -12.36 -21.76
N GLY A 386 -13.90 -13.04 -22.69
CA GLY A 386 -14.20 -14.47 -22.62
C GLY A 386 -15.52 -14.83 -21.92
N ASP A 387 -16.17 -13.88 -21.24
CA ASP A 387 -17.47 -14.12 -20.63
C ASP A 387 -18.53 -14.38 -21.71
N GLN A 388 -19.49 -15.26 -21.39
CA GLN A 388 -20.58 -15.62 -22.29
C GLN A 388 -21.93 -15.12 -21.78
N LEU A 389 -22.74 -14.59 -22.70
CA LEU A 389 -24.07 -14.10 -22.39
C LEU A 389 -25.05 -14.46 -23.52
N VAL A 390 -26.24 -14.92 -23.14
CA VAL A 390 -27.33 -15.19 -24.07
C VAL A 390 -28.16 -13.93 -24.28
N HIS A 391 -28.41 -13.59 -25.53
CA HIS A 391 -29.29 -12.50 -25.92
C HIS A 391 -30.11 -12.91 -27.16
N GLU A 392 -31.43 -12.73 -27.13
CA GLU A 392 -32.35 -13.11 -28.22
C GLU A 392 -32.16 -14.55 -28.76
N ASN A 393 -32.05 -15.55 -27.86
CA ASN A 393 -31.76 -16.97 -28.20
C ASN A 393 -30.44 -17.19 -28.95
N LYS A 394 -29.47 -16.29 -28.80
CA LYS A 394 -28.12 -16.42 -29.35
C LYS A 394 -27.09 -16.29 -28.23
N LEU A 395 -26.06 -17.13 -28.29
CA LEU A 395 -24.92 -17.09 -27.41
C LEU A 395 -23.84 -16.16 -27.99
N TYR A 396 -23.35 -15.24 -27.17
CA TYR A 396 -22.25 -14.35 -27.50
C TYR A 396 -21.10 -14.53 -26.51
N THR A 397 -19.87 -14.26 -26.96
CA THR A 397 -18.68 -14.14 -26.10
C THR A 397 -18.15 -12.71 -26.17
N ALA A 398 -17.85 -12.11 -25.02
CA ALA A 398 -17.26 -10.77 -24.96
C ALA A 398 -15.77 -10.83 -25.39
N ASN A 399 -15.37 -9.96 -26.32
CA ASN A 399 -14.00 -9.87 -26.83
C ASN A 399 -13.07 -9.12 -25.86
N TRP A 400 -13.63 -8.20 -25.09
CA TRP A 400 -12.98 -7.41 -24.03
C TRP A 400 -14.05 -6.92 -23.05
N TYR A 401 -13.65 -6.18 -22.01
CA TYR A 401 -14.58 -5.55 -21.06
C TYR A 401 -15.67 -4.78 -21.81
N THR A 402 -16.93 -5.09 -21.53
CA THR A 402 -18.05 -4.40 -22.17
C THR A 402 -19.27 -4.28 -21.26
N THR A 403 -19.96 -3.15 -21.42
CA THR A 403 -21.28 -2.86 -20.84
C THR A 403 -22.34 -2.71 -21.94
N SER A 404 -21.99 -3.00 -23.20
CA SER A 404 -22.92 -2.89 -24.32
C SER A 404 -23.73 -4.17 -24.52
N GLU A 405 -24.95 -4.03 -25.04
CA GLU A 405 -25.88 -5.14 -25.25
C GLU A 405 -25.31 -6.19 -26.22
N PRO A 406 -25.39 -7.50 -25.94
CA PRO A 406 -24.77 -8.51 -26.78
C PRO A 406 -25.25 -8.46 -28.23
N GLY A 407 -24.30 -8.38 -29.15
CA GLY A 407 -24.54 -8.32 -30.60
C GLY A 407 -24.76 -6.92 -31.19
N THR A 408 -24.67 -5.85 -30.39
CA THR A 408 -24.86 -4.48 -30.91
C THR A 408 -23.59 -3.83 -31.47
N ASP A 409 -22.41 -4.29 -31.07
CA ASP A 409 -21.12 -3.73 -31.52
C ASP A 409 -20.01 -4.80 -31.58
N SER A 410 -18.77 -4.36 -31.84
CA SER A 410 -17.60 -5.21 -32.00
C SER A 410 -17.07 -5.82 -30.70
N SER A 411 -17.62 -5.45 -29.53
CA SER A 411 -17.24 -6.05 -28.25
C SER A 411 -17.77 -7.47 -28.09
N TRP A 412 -18.64 -7.95 -28.98
CA TRP A 412 -19.24 -9.28 -28.94
C TRP A 412 -18.92 -10.11 -30.18
N THR A 413 -18.63 -11.40 -29.97
CA THR A 413 -18.54 -12.42 -31.01
C THR A 413 -19.71 -13.39 -30.89
N PHE A 414 -20.48 -13.58 -31.96
CA PHE A 414 -21.54 -14.59 -32.01
C PHE A 414 -20.94 -16.01 -31.98
N VAL A 415 -21.51 -16.88 -31.15
CA VAL A 415 -21.07 -18.27 -30.98
C VAL A 415 -22.04 -19.24 -31.64
N SER A 416 -23.30 -19.27 -31.20
CA SER A 416 -24.32 -20.22 -31.68
C SER A 416 -25.74 -19.75 -31.35
N ASN A 417 -26.75 -20.36 -31.96
CA ASN A 417 -28.14 -20.25 -31.49
C ASN A 417 -28.37 -21.19 -30.30
N CYS A 418 -29.23 -20.78 -29.37
CA CYS A 418 -29.74 -21.59 -28.28
C CYS A 418 -30.99 -22.34 -28.79
N ASN A 419 -30.89 -23.66 -28.94
CA ASN A 419 -31.97 -24.53 -29.44
C ASN A 419 -32.30 -25.63 -28.43
#